data_AF-A0A674CQ33-F1
#
_entry.id   AF-A0A674CQ33-F1
#
_cell.length_a   1.000
_cell.length_b   1.000
_cell.length_c   1.000
_cell.angle_alpha   90.00
_cell.angle_beta   90.00
_cell.angle_gamma   90.00
#
_symmetry.space_group_name_H-M   'P 1'
#
loop_
_entity.id
_entity.type
_entity.pdbx_description
1 polymer ?
#
loop_
_entity_poly.entity_id
_entity_poly.type
_entity_poly.pdbx_seq_one_letter_code
_entity_poly.pdbx_strand_id
1 'polypeptide(L)'
;MVFELCFKYLKLRAFWFLLLSYILFTLFGGLVLMAIEQPQENRLRAQVLELREHFLRDNYCVPESRLDTIIVKASFSANRNIAVLGAHRDDWSWDFISSMFFVINVLTLRGYGNSSLLSHDGKLFCIFYCLLGIPLTLFVLSCLSDLMLPILTHGPVRHLQTYWGLPYGRAVLLHAGLFSLVLVILLFLLPATSLCYLEPEWSFLDALFFCVVTLSTIGQGDYLLGKRHNKATKDRFQNWQGAPVHPPRITLPESISPFPLEPPAPLIPERPNPQEPDPQAILR
;
A
#
# COMPACT_ATOMS: atom_id res chain seq x y z
N MET A 1 -31.84 43.90 -13.16
CA MET A 1 -32.50 42.62 -13.51
C MET A 1 -31.83 41.90 -14.70
N VAL A 2 -31.59 42.56 -15.84
CA VAL A 2 -30.95 41.93 -17.03
C VAL A 2 -29.48 41.52 -16.81
N PHE A 3 -28.69 42.33 -16.08
CA PHE A 3 -27.29 42.02 -15.77
C PHE A 3 -27.13 40.81 -14.84
N GLU A 4 -27.99 40.71 -13.81
CA GLU A 4 -28.10 39.55 -12.92
C GLU A 4 -28.51 38.27 -13.67
N LEU A 5 -29.43 38.39 -14.63
CA LEU A 5 -29.86 37.26 -15.47
C LEU A 5 -28.73 36.79 -16.41
N CYS A 6 -28.01 37.72 -17.03
CA CYS A 6 -26.86 37.45 -17.90
C CYS A 6 -25.70 36.81 -17.13
N PHE A 7 -25.42 37.31 -15.92
CA PHE A 7 -24.40 36.76 -15.04
C PHE A 7 -24.74 35.35 -14.54
N LYS A 8 -26.01 35.09 -14.19
CA LYS A 8 -26.50 33.74 -13.87
C LYS A 8 -26.41 32.80 -15.09
N TYR A 9 -26.73 33.30 -16.28
CA TYR A 9 -26.68 32.52 -17.52
C TYR A 9 -25.24 32.20 -17.96
N LEU A 10 -24.30 33.14 -17.77
CA LEU A 10 -22.88 32.92 -18.02
C LEU A 10 -22.28 31.92 -17.02
N LYS A 11 -22.64 32.02 -15.73
CA LYS A 11 -22.26 31.03 -14.71
C LYS A 11 -22.83 29.64 -15.01
N LEU A 12 -24.07 29.57 -15.48
CA LEU A 12 -24.71 28.31 -15.84
C LEU A 12 -24.00 27.67 -17.05
N ARG A 13 -23.69 28.43 -18.10
CA ARG A 13 -22.91 27.93 -19.24
C ARG A 13 -21.51 27.49 -18.83
N ALA A 14 -20.80 28.30 -18.03
CA ALA A 14 -19.49 27.96 -17.50
C ALA A 14 -19.53 26.68 -16.65
N PHE A 15 -20.57 26.50 -15.83
CA PHE A 15 -20.79 25.27 -15.07
C PHE A 15 -20.93 24.05 -15.98
N TRP A 16 -21.74 24.12 -17.04
CA TRP A 16 -21.89 23.01 -17.99
C TRP A 16 -20.60 22.70 -18.75
N PHE A 17 -19.81 23.72 -19.13
CA PHE A 17 -18.49 23.51 -19.74
C PHE A 17 -17.49 22.87 -18.77
N LEU A 18 -17.45 23.31 -17.52
CA LEU A 18 -16.60 22.71 -16.48
C LEU A 18 -17.00 21.26 -16.22
N LEU A 19 -18.32 20.99 -16.12
CA LEU A 19 -18.84 19.64 -15.94
C LEU A 19 -18.47 18.73 -17.11
N LEU A 20 -18.66 19.19 -18.35
CA LEU A 20 -18.29 18.44 -19.54
C LEU A 20 -16.78 18.17 -19.57
N SER A 21 -15.95 19.18 -19.28
CA SER A 21 -14.49 19.03 -19.22
C SER A 21 -14.07 18.01 -18.15
N TYR A 22 -14.71 17.99 -16.99
CA TYR A 22 -14.42 17.05 -15.91
C TYR A 22 -14.82 15.61 -16.27
N ILE A 23 -15.97 15.44 -16.93
CA ILE A 23 -16.42 14.14 -17.44
C ILE A 23 -15.41 13.62 -18.47
N LEU A 24 -15.02 14.45 -19.44
CA LEU A 24 -14.03 14.08 -20.46
C LEU A 24 -12.67 13.73 -19.83
N PHE A 25 -12.22 14.48 -18.83
CA PHE A 25 -10.98 14.21 -18.11
C PHE A 25 -11.03 12.85 -17.39
N THR A 26 -12.14 12.53 -16.72
CA THR A 26 -12.33 11.25 -16.02
C THR A 26 -12.40 10.08 -17.01
N LEU A 27 -13.10 10.24 -18.14
CA LEU A 27 -13.17 9.24 -19.20
C LEU A 27 -11.79 8.97 -19.79
N PHE A 28 -11.03 10.03 -20.07
CA PHE A 28 -9.66 9.89 -20.57
C PHE A 28 -8.78 9.12 -19.59
N GLY A 29 -8.79 9.50 -18.30
CA GLY A 29 -8.03 8.79 -17.26
C GLY A 29 -8.42 7.31 -17.14
N GLY A 30 -9.72 7.01 -17.19
CA GLY A 30 -10.22 5.63 -17.15
C GLY A 30 -9.79 4.80 -18.37
N LEU A 31 -9.81 5.37 -19.58
CA LEU A 31 -9.36 4.69 -20.79
C LEU A 31 -7.86 4.41 -20.77
N VAL A 32 -7.05 5.38 -20.31
CA VAL A 32 -5.60 5.21 -20.19
C VAL A 32 -5.25 4.12 -19.17
N LEU A 33 -5.87 4.15 -17.98
CA LEU A 33 -5.65 3.12 -16.96
C LEU A 33 -6.13 1.75 -17.42
N MET A 34 -7.30 1.66 -18.08
CA MET A 34 -7.76 0.39 -18.65
C MET A 34 -6.75 -0.16 -19.67
N ALA A 35 -6.23 0.67 -20.57
CA ALA A 35 -5.26 0.23 -21.56
C ALA A 35 -3.93 -0.25 -20.96
N ILE A 36 -3.50 0.36 -19.84
CA ILE A 36 -2.23 0.02 -19.16
C ILE A 36 -2.39 -1.19 -18.23
N GLU A 37 -3.44 -1.21 -17.40
CA GLU A 37 -3.60 -2.16 -16.29
C GLU A 37 -4.29 -3.48 -16.70
N GLN A 38 -5.24 -3.44 -17.65
CA GLN A 38 -5.95 -4.65 -18.10
C GLN A 38 -5.02 -5.79 -18.59
N PRO A 39 -3.97 -5.54 -19.39
CA PRO A 39 -3.06 -6.63 -19.77
C PRO A 39 -2.26 -7.19 -18.58
N GLN A 40 -1.96 -6.37 -17.57
CA GLN A 40 -1.26 -6.83 -16.36
C GLN A 40 -2.19 -7.66 -15.46
N GLU A 41 -3.44 -7.23 -15.28
CA GLU A 41 -4.45 -8.00 -14.55
C GLU A 41 -4.66 -9.37 -15.19
N ASN A 42 -4.78 -9.43 -16.53
CA ASN A 42 -4.97 -10.69 -17.24
C ASN A 42 -3.78 -11.64 -17.09
N ARG A 43 -2.55 -11.11 -17.11
CA ARG A 43 -1.33 -11.91 -16.86
C ARG A 43 -1.30 -12.48 -15.45
N LEU A 44 -1.57 -11.64 -14.45
CA LEU A 44 -1.59 -12.07 -13.05
C LEU A 44 -2.69 -13.12 -12.82
N ARG A 45 -3.88 -12.90 -13.39
CA ARG A 45 -4.99 -13.86 -13.32
C ARG A 45 -4.61 -15.20 -13.95
N ALA A 46 -3.95 -15.20 -15.11
CA ALA A 46 -3.49 -16.41 -15.75
C ALA A 46 -2.47 -17.17 -14.89
N GLN A 47 -1.49 -16.47 -14.30
CA GLN A 47 -0.51 -17.08 -13.39
C GLN A 47 -1.16 -17.70 -12.15
N VAL A 48 -2.15 -17.04 -11.55
CA VAL A 48 -2.86 -17.56 -10.37
C VAL A 48 -3.69 -18.80 -10.73
N LEU A 49 -4.35 -18.80 -11.89
CA LEU A 49 -5.12 -19.96 -12.37
C LEU A 49 -4.20 -21.15 -12.68
N GLU A 50 -3.08 -20.91 -13.35
CA GLU A 50 -2.08 -21.93 -13.65
C GLU A 50 -1.49 -22.54 -12.36
N LEU A 51 -1.15 -21.70 -11.38
CA LEU A 51 -0.65 -22.15 -10.09
C LEU A 51 -1.69 -22.99 -9.32
N ARG A 52 -2.96 -22.60 -9.39
CA ARG A 52 -4.07 -23.36 -8.78
C ARG A 52 -4.23 -24.73 -9.43
N GLU A 53 -4.23 -24.79 -10.76
CA GLU A 53 -4.35 -26.05 -11.50
C GLU A 53 -3.16 -26.98 -11.25
N HIS A 54 -1.94 -26.43 -11.21
CA HIS A 54 -0.73 -27.17 -10.88
C HIS A 54 -0.84 -27.78 -9.46
N PHE A 55 -1.25 -26.98 -8.48
CA PHE A 55 -1.40 -27.44 -7.09
C PHE A 55 -2.42 -28.57 -6.95
N LEU A 56 -3.59 -28.46 -7.61
CA LEU A 56 -4.63 -29.49 -7.59
C LEU A 56 -4.20 -30.78 -8.28
N ARG A 57 -3.39 -30.67 -9.34
CA ARG A 57 -2.83 -31.83 -10.04
C ARG A 57 -1.82 -32.58 -9.17
N ASP A 58 -0.96 -31.85 -8.47
CA ASP A 58 0.05 -32.44 -7.59
C ASP A 58 -0.57 -33.03 -6.30
N ASN A 59 -1.71 -32.48 -5.86
CA ASN A 59 -2.34 -32.83 -4.59
C ASN A 59 -3.79 -33.33 -4.78
N TYR A 60 -3.94 -34.51 -5.40
CA TYR A 60 -5.24 -35.13 -5.66
C TYR A 60 -6.11 -35.37 -4.41
N CYS A 61 -5.51 -35.39 -3.21
CA CYS A 61 -6.20 -35.59 -1.94
C CYS A 61 -6.92 -34.32 -1.42
N VAL A 62 -6.66 -33.15 -2.01
CA VAL A 62 -7.28 -31.89 -1.64
C VAL A 62 -8.45 -31.60 -2.58
N PRO A 63 -9.72 -31.66 -2.10
CA PRO A 63 -10.85 -31.29 -2.93
C PRO A 63 -10.83 -29.79 -3.22
N GLU A 64 -11.18 -29.43 -4.45
CA GLU A 64 -11.18 -28.07 -4.98
C GLU A 64 -11.98 -27.09 -4.08
N SER A 65 -13.14 -27.51 -3.58
CA SER A 65 -13.97 -26.70 -2.67
C SER A 65 -13.29 -26.33 -1.35
N ARG A 66 -12.43 -27.21 -0.80
CA ARG A 66 -11.66 -26.90 0.43
C ARG A 66 -10.54 -25.92 0.10
N LEU A 67 -9.87 -26.07 -1.03
CA LEU A 67 -8.83 -25.14 -1.48
C LEU A 67 -9.42 -23.74 -1.68
N ASP A 68 -10.53 -23.62 -2.39
CA ASP A 68 -11.21 -22.34 -2.61
C ASP A 68 -11.64 -21.69 -1.29
N THR A 69 -12.15 -22.49 -0.35
CA THR A 69 -12.51 -22.00 0.99
C THR A 69 -11.29 -21.42 1.72
N ILE A 70 -10.14 -22.08 1.62
CA ILE A 70 -8.88 -21.59 2.23
C ILE A 70 -8.43 -20.31 1.52
N ILE A 71 -8.41 -20.27 0.19
CA ILE A 71 -8.00 -19.10 -0.60
C ILE A 71 -8.88 -17.90 -0.27
N VAL A 72 -10.20 -18.07 -0.26
CA VAL A 72 -11.15 -17.00 0.07
C VAL A 72 -10.94 -16.52 1.50
N LYS A 73 -10.80 -17.42 2.49
CA LYS A 73 -10.56 -17.02 3.89
C LYS A 73 -9.19 -16.36 4.08
N ALA A 74 -8.17 -16.84 3.38
CA ALA A 74 -6.81 -16.29 3.41
C ALA A 74 -6.78 -14.90 2.78
N SER A 75 -7.35 -14.74 1.59
CA SER A 75 -7.49 -13.44 0.91
C SER A 75 -8.27 -12.44 1.76
N PHE A 76 -9.38 -12.88 2.37
CA PHE A 76 -10.19 -12.04 3.24
C PHE A 76 -9.44 -11.58 4.50
N SER A 77 -8.59 -12.44 5.05
CA SER A 77 -7.73 -12.13 6.20
C SER A 77 -6.58 -11.20 5.81
N ALA A 78 -5.95 -11.46 4.65
CA ALA A 78 -4.87 -10.64 4.09
C ALA A 78 -5.35 -9.21 3.77
N ASN A 79 -6.55 -9.06 3.20
CA ASN A 79 -7.15 -7.74 2.95
C ASN A 79 -7.42 -6.94 4.23
N ARG A 80 -7.43 -7.59 5.41
CA ARG A 80 -7.53 -6.94 6.73
C ARG A 80 -6.18 -6.85 7.45
N ASN A 81 -5.09 -7.07 6.73
CA ASN A 81 -3.73 -7.07 7.26
C ASN A 81 -3.53 -8.07 8.41
N ILE A 82 -4.28 -9.18 8.39
CA ILE A 82 -4.10 -10.28 9.33
C ILE A 82 -3.13 -11.26 8.66
N ALA A 83 -1.95 -11.44 9.25
CA ALA A 83 -0.95 -12.36 8.73
C ALA A 83 -1.50 -13.81 8.75
N VAL A 84 -1.70 -14.39 7.57
CA VAL A 84 -2.18 -15.79 7.42
C VAL A 84 -1.02 -16.78 7.47
N LEU A 85 0.15 -16.37 6.97
CA LEU A 85 1.34 -17.19 6.87
C LEU A 85 2.39 -16.68 7.85
N GLY A 86 2.86 -17.55 8.74
CA GLY A 86 3.96 -17.24 9.66
C GLY A 86 3.59 -16.32 10.82
N ALA A 87 2.32 -16.27 11.23
CA ALA A 87 1.86 -15.47 12.37
C ALA A 87 2.70 -15.77 13.63
N HIS A 88 3.60 -14.85 13.99
CA HIS A 88 4.15 -14.82 15.34
C HIS A 88 3.12 -14.17 16.26
N ARG A 89 3.09 -14.62 17.52
CA ARG A 89 2.07 -14.20 18.50
C ARG A 89 2.08 -12.70 18.79
N ASP A 90 3.08 -11.97 18.32
CA ASP A 90 3.34 -10.55 18.63
C ASP A 90 3.03 -9.58 17.47
N ASP A 91 2.55 -10.06 16.32
CA ASP A 91 2.18 -9.19 15.17
C ASP A 91 0.74 -8.63 15.34
N TRP A 92 0.48 -7.91 16.43
CA TRP A 92 -0.85 -7.37 16.69
C TRP A 92 -1.14 -6.18 15.78
N SER A 93 -2.31 -6.19 15.14
CA SER A 93 -2.74 -5.09 14.27
C SER A 93 -3.25 -3.86 15.04
N TRP A 94 -3.47 -3.99 16.35
CA TRP A 94 -4.09 -2.97 17.21
C TRP A 94 -3.30 -2.74 18.51
N ASP A 95 -2.01 -2.44 18.40
CA ASP A 95 -1.26 -1.81 19.48
C ASP A 95 -1.58 -0.30 19.56
N PHE A 96 -1.11 0.38 20.60
CA PHE A 96 -1.42 1.80 20.81
C PHE A 96 -0.94 2.69 19.64
N ILE A 97 0.26 2.44 19.10
CA ILE A 97 0.83 3.24 18.01
C ILE A 97 0.07 2.97 16.71
N SER A 98 -0.23 1.71 16.37
CA SER A 98 -1.07 1.40 15.20
C SER A 98 -2.49 1.96 15.34
N SER A 99 -3.04 1.99 16.56
CA SER A 99 -4.36 2.57 16.82
C SER A 99 -4.38 4.09 16.65
N MET A 100 -3.34 4.79 17.12
CA MET A 100 -3.17 6.22 16.86
C MET A 100 -3.01 6.51 15.37
N PHE A 101 -2.21 5.71 14.66
CA PHE A 101 -2.06 5.84 13.21
C PHE A 101 -3.39 5.62 12.48
N PHE A 102 -4.18 4.63 12.89
CA PHE A 102 -5.54 4.42 12.37
C PHE A 102 -6.41 5.67 12.57
N VAL A 103 -6.45 6.20 13.79
CA VAL A 103 -7.21 7.41 14.13
C VAL A 103 -6.77 8.63 13.29
N ILE A 104 -5.47 8.86 13.15
CA ILE A 104 -4.94 9.94 12.29
C ILE A 104 -5.40 9.78 10.84
N ASN A 105 -5.34 8.56 10.30
CA ASN A 105 -5.78 8.30 8.92
C ASN A 105 -7.30 8.48 8.72
N VAL A 106 -8.09 8.17 9.73
CA VAL A 106 -9.54 8.41 9.72
C VAL A 106 -9.84 9.91 9.77
N LEU A 107 -9.19 10.66 10.67
CA LEU A 107 -9.37 12.11 10.80
C LEU A 107 -8.87 12.90 9.59
N THR A 108 -7.81 12.44 8.95
CA THR A 108 -7.25 13.02 7.72
C THR A 108 -7.96 12.54 6.45
N LEU A 109 -9.03 11.75 6.59
CA LEU A 109 -9.88 11.23 5.49
C LEU A 109 -9.13 10.36 4.47
N ARG A 110 -7.96 9.84 4.82
CA ARG A 110 -7.14 9.05 3.91
C ARG A 110 -7.68 7.64 3.70
N GLY A 111 -8.03 6.95 4.78
CA GLY A 111 -8.69 5.65 4.74
C GLY A 111 -7.96 4.53 3.99
N TYR A 112 -6.76 4.10 4.44
CA TYR A 112 -5.94 3.04 3.80
C TYR A 112 -6.60 1.65 3.64
N GLY A 113 -7.84 1.41 4.10
CA GLY A 113 -8.59 0.15 3.92
C GLY A 113 -8.06 -1.09 4.68
N ASN A 114 -6.78 -1.12 5.04
CA ASN A 114 -6.10 -2.32 5.52
C ASN A 114 -6.36 -2.66 6.99
N SER A 115 -6.81 -1.70 7.80
CA SER A 115 -7.18 -1.91 9.20
C SER A 115 -8.68 -1.64 9.34
N SER A 116 -9.49 -2.67 9.09
CA SER A 116 -10.94 -2.57 9.21
C SER A 116 -11.40 -2.89 10.65
N LEU A 117 -12.26 -2.06 11.21
CA LEU A 117 -12.90 -2.30 12.51
C LEU A 117 -13.80 -3.55 12.42
N LEU A 118 -13.49 -4.57 13.21
CA LEU A 118 -14.25 -5.83 13.23
C LEU A 118 -15.48 -5.77 14.15
N SER A 119 -15.33 -5.13 15.32
CA SER A 119 -16.39 -5.03 16.34
C SER A 119 -17.47 -4.01 15.97
N HIS A 120 -18.72 -4.30 16.34
CA HIS A 120 -19.85 -3.36 16.22
C HIS A 120 -19.61 -2.10 17.07
N ASP A 121 -19.09 -2.27 18.29
CA ASP A 121 -18.82 -1.15 19.20
C ASP A 121 -17.74 -0.23 18.65
N GLY A 122 -16.69 -0.80 18.05
CA GLY A 122 -15.62 -0.04 17.41
C GLY A 122 -16.11 0.77 16.21
N LYS A 123 -17.02 0.19 15.40
CA LYS A 123 -17.65 0.92 14.29
C LYS A 123 -18.52 2.06 14.79
N LEU A 124 -19.34 1.82 15.82
CA LEU A 124 -20.21 2.84 16.40
C LEU A 124 -19.40 4.00 17.00
N PHE A 125 -18.34 3.68 17.76
CA PHE A 125 -17.41 4.67 18.27
C PHE A 125 -16.78 5.48 17.14
N CYS A 126 -16.28 4.82 16.08
CA CYS A 126 -15.66 5.48 14.94
C CYS A 126 -16.61 6.48 14.25
N ILE A 127 -17.89 6.13 14.09
CA ILE A 127 -18.89 7.04 13.50
C ILE A 127 -19.00 8.35 14.29
N PHE A 128 -19.20 8.26 15.61
CA PHE A 128 -19.29 9.46 16.46
C PHE A 128 -17.97 10.23 16.53
N TYR A 129 -16.86 9.52 16.56
CA TYR A 129 -15.53 10.10 16.58
C TYR A 129 -15.23 10.89 15.30
N CYS A 130 -15.60 10.36 14.12
CA CYS A 130 -15.48 11.05 12.84
C CYS A 130 -16.34 12.31 12.77
N LEU A 131 -17.59 12.25 13.27
CA LEU A 131 -18.53 13.36 13.22
C LEU A 131 -18.00 14.61 13.93
N LEU A 132 -17.29 14.43 15.05
CA LEU A 132 -16.68 15.53 15.81
C LEU A 132 -15.25 15.83 15.36
N GLY A 133 -14.49 14.78 15.05
CA GLY A 133 -13.06 14.87 14.76
C GLY A 133 -12.75 15.48 13.40
N ILE A 134 -13.53 15.20 12.35
CA ILE A 134 -13.29 15.75 11.01
C ILE A 134 -13.50 17.28 11.01
N PRO A 135 -14.62 17.84 11.52
CA PRO A 135 -14.77 19.28 11.63
C PRO A 135 -13.68 19.95 12.49
N LEU A 136 -13.30 19.32 13.60
CA LEU A 136 -12.22 19.82 14.45
C LEU A 136 -10.88 19.84 13.70
N THR A 137 -10.57 18.80 12.92
CA THR A 137 -9.35 18.72 12.11
C THR A 137 -9.33 19.82 11.05
N LEU A 138 -10.45 20.05 10.36
CA LEU A 138 -10.58 21.14 9.38
C LEU A 138 -10.43 22.52 10.03
N PHE A 139 -11.00 22.71 11.22
CA PHE A 139 -10.87 23.96 11.98
C PHE A 139 -9.41 24.22 12.37
N VAL A 140 -8.72 23.21 12.92
CA VAL A 140 -7.29 23.31 13.26
C VAL A 140 -6.45 23.60 12.02
N LEU A 141 -6.74 22.95 10.89
CA LEU A 141 -6.04 23.20 9.63
C LEU A 141 -6.27 24.64 9.12
N SER A 142 -7.49 25.17 9.26
CA SER A 142 -7.80 26.56 8.93
C SER A 142 -6.98 27.53 9.80
N CYS A 143 -7.01 27.36 11.13
CA CYS A 143 -6.24 28.21 12.05
C CYS A 143 -4.73 28.11 11.79
N LEU A 144 -4.23 26.92 11.50
CA LEU A 144 -2.83 26.71 11.13
C LEU A 144 -2.48 27.44 9.83
N SER A 145 -3.36 27.39 8.82
CA SER A 145 -3.15 28.10 7.57
C SER A 145 -3.07 29.62 7.77
N ASP A 146 -3.94 30.18 8.61
CA ASP A 146 -3.95 31.61 8.95
C ASP A 146 -2.69 32.03 9.72
N LEU A 147 -2.19 31.17 10.62
CA LEU A 147 -0.95 31.41 11.36
C LEU A 147 0.28 31.34 10.45
N MET A 148 0.30 30.39 9.50
CA MET A 148 1.46 30.15 8.63
C MET A 148 1.57 31.16 7.50
N LEU A 149 0.45 31.65 6.95
CA LEU A 149 0.43 32.56 5.80
C LEU A 149 1.32 33.82 5.95
N PRO A 150 1.28 34.59 7.07
CA PRO A 150 2.14 35.76 7.24
C PRO A 150 3.63 35.41 7.34
N ILE A 151 3.95 34.31 8.03
CA ILE A 151 5.33 33.85 8.25
C ILE A 151 5.93 33.34 6.94
N LEU A 152 5.15 32.58 6.17
CA LEU A 152 5.63 31.83 5.04
C LEU A 152 5.55 32.61 3.72
N THR A 153 4.62 33.56 3.59
CA THR A 153 4.40 34.29 2.34
C THR A 153 4.69 35.78 2.49
N HIS A 154 4.11 36.47 3.47
CA HIS A 154 4.23 37.93 3.58
C HIS A 154 5.62 38.40 4.05
N GLY A 155 6.21 37.72 5.02
CA GLY A 155 7.55 38.04 5.55
C GLY A 155 8.66 37.92 4.49
N PRO A 156 8.83 36.75 3.84
CA PRO A 156 9.88 36.54 2.85
C PRO A 156 9.74 37.41 1.60
N VAL A 157 8.51 37.61 1.08
CA VAL A 157 8.29 38.50 -0.07
C VAL A 157 8.69 39.94 0.26
N ARG A 158 8.36 40.43 1.47
CA ARG A 158 8.79 41.75 1.93
C ARG A 158 10.31 41.83 2.10
N HIS A 159 10.94 40.75 2.56
CA HIS A 159 12.39 40.68 2.67
C HIS A 159 13.07 40.76 1.30
N LEU A 160 12.57 40.00 0.30
CA LEU A 160 13.05 40.07 -1.09
C LEU A 160 12.85 41.47 -1.70
N GLN A 161 11.75 42.14 -1.40
CA GLN A 161 11.51 43.50 -1.86
C GLN A 161 12.48 44.50 -1.22
N THR A 162 12.68 44.43 0.10
CA THR A 162 13.46 45.43 0.85
C THR A 162 14.96 45.22 0.66
N TYR A 163 15.42 43.97 0.61
CA TYR A 163 16.84 43.63 0.55
C TYR A 163 17.36 43.54 -0.89
N TRP A 164 16.57 43.00 -1.84
CA TRP A 164 17.02 42.79 -3.23
C TRP A 164 16.40 43.78 -4.23
N GLY A 165 15.52 44.69 -3.78
CA GLY A 165 14.94 45.74 -4.62
C GLY A 165 14.05 45.23 -5.77
N LEU A 166 13.59 43.97 -5.69
CA LEU A 166 12.76 43.36 -6.74
C LEU A 166 11.37 44.01 -6.82
N PRO A 167 10.81 44.20 -8.03
CA PRO A 167 9.42 44.62 -8.17
C PRO A 167 8.48 43.53 -7.63
N TYR A 168 7.37 43.94 -7.02
CA TYR A 168 6.44 43.04 -6.30
C TYR A 168 6.06 41.78 -7.10
N GLY A 169 5.69 41.92 -8.37
CA GLY A 169 5.30 40.77 -9.20
C GLY A 169 6.41 39.74 -9.38
N ARG A 170 7.67 40.17 -9.56
CA ARG A 170 8.82 39.25 -9.69
C ARG A 170 9.21 38.64 -8.35
N ALA A 171 9.13 39.41 -7.26
CA ALA A 171 9.40 38.91 -5.91
C ALA A 171 8.41 37.81 -5.50
N VAL A 172 7.11 38.00 -5.81
CA VAL A 172 6.07 37.00 -5.55
C VAL A 172 6.28 35.75 -6.41
N LEU A 173 6.56 35.88 -7.70
CA LEU A 173 6.78 34.73 -8.58
C LEU A 173 8.01 33.92 -8.17
N LEU A 174 9.12 34.59 -7.85
CA LEU A 174 10.36 33.94 -7.40
C LEU A 174 10.16 33.26 -6.05
N HIS A 175 9.52 33.93 -5.09
CA HIS A 175 9.19 33.34 -3.81
C HIS A 175 8.27 32.12 -3.95
N ALA A 176 7.19 32.22 -4.74
CA ALA A 176 6.26 31.13 -4.97
C ALA A 176 6.94 29.93 -5.65
N GLY A 177 7.82 30.18 -6.64
CA GLY A 177 8.59 29.14 -7.31
C GLY A 177 9.59 28.44 -6.38
N LEU A 178 10.37 29.21 -5.60
CA LEU A 178 11.33 28.66 -4.64
C LEU A 178 10.62 27.90 -3.52
N PHE A 179 9.54 28.46 -2.98
CA PHE A 179 8.75 27.83 -1.94
C PHE A 179 8.11 26.52 -2.43
N SER A 180 7.55 26.52 -3.66
CA SER A 180 7.04 25.29 -4.29
C SER A 180 8.13 24.23 -4.49
N LEU A 181 9.33 24.62 -4.93
CA LEU A 181 10.47 23.72 -5.07
C LEU A 181 10.88 23.12 -3.71
N VAL A 182 10.97 23.94 -2.67
CA VAL A 182 11.29 23.48 -1.31
C VAL A 182 10.23 22.52 -0.78
N LEU A 183 8.95 22.80 -0.99
CA LEU A 183 7.86 21.89 -0.62
C LEU A 183 7.97 20.56 -1.37
N VAL A 184 8.28 20.58 -2.68
CA VAL A 184 8.44 19.34 -3.45
C VAL A 184 9.59 18.48 -2.90
N ILE A 185 10.71 19.12 -2.57
CA ILE A 185 11.87 18.43 -1.99
C ILE A 185 11.54 17.89 -0.60
N LEU A 186 10.98 18.72 0.28
CA LEU A 186 10.72 18.36 1.68
C LEU A 186 9.61 17.32 1.83
N LEU A 187 8.54 17.43 1.05
CA LEU A 187 7.35 16.60 1.23
C LEU A 187 7.34 15.34 0.36
N PHE A 188 8.03 15.35 -0.79
CA PHE A 188 8.03 14.20 -1.70
C PHE A 188 9.42 13.57 -1.86
N LEU A 189 10.44 14.33 -2.28
CA LEU A 189 11.74 13.72 -2.64
C LEU A 189 12.54 13.23 -1.42
N LEU A 190 12.65 14.03 -0.36
CA LEU A 190 13.37 13.63 0.86
C LEU A 190 12.69 12.43 1.54
N PRO A 191 11.37 12.39 1.76
CA PRO A 191 10.71 11.20 2.28
C PRO A 191 10.85 10.00 1.34
N ALA A 192 10.65 10.15 0.03
CA ALA A 192 10.77 9.04 -0.92
C ALA A 192 12.17 8.42 -0.91
N THR A 193 13.23 9.23 -0.87
CA THR A 193 14.61 8.72 -0.72
C THR A 193 14.79 8.00 0.61
N SER A 194 14.35 8.60 1.72
CA SER A 194 14.42 7.97 3.06
C SER A 194 13.70 6.62 3.10
N LEU A 195 12.49 6.53 2.54
CA LEU A 195 11.71 5.29 2.47
C LEU A 195 12.37 4.24 1.59
N CYS A 196 12.98 4.63 0.47
CA CYS A 196 13.75 3.72 -0.39
C CYS A 196 14.98 3.14 0.35
N TYR A 197 15.58 3.88 1.27
CA TYR A 197 16.66 3.37 2.13
C TYR A 197 16.15 2.49 3.28
N LEU A 198 14.97 2.79 3.83
CA LEU A 198 14.38 2.07 4.94
C LEU A 198 13.70 0.75 4.53
N GLU A 199 13.14 0.70 3.31
CA GLU A 199 12.43 -0.45 2.75
C GLU A 199 13.18 -0.99 1.53
N PRO A 200 14.06 -2.00 1.69
CA PRO A 200 14.94 -2.49 0.62
C PRO A 200 14.20 -3.06 -0.60
N GLU A 201 12.93 -3.42 -0.44
CA GLU A 201 12.08 -4.00 -1.48
C GLU A 201 11.35 -2.94 -2.33
N TRP A 202 11.43 -1.65 -1.95
CA TRP A 202 10.72 -0.58 -2.64
C TRP A 202 11.63 0.10 -3.66
N SER A 203 11.13 0.27 -4.89
CA SER A 203 11.79 1.17 -5.83
C SER A 203 11.58 2.63 -5.43
N PHE A 204 12.44 3.52 -5.91
CA PHE A 204 12.24 4.96 -5.72
C PHE A 204 10.88 5.43 -6.26
N LEU A 205 10.40 4.84 -7.35
CA LEU A 205 9.10 5.15 -7.93
C LEU A 205 7.96 4.75 -6.98
N ASP A 206 8.05 3.59 -6.35
CA ASP A 206 7.04 3.12 -5.38
C ASP A 206 7.01 4.00 -4.14
N ALA A 207 8.18 4.39 -3.64
CA ALA A 207 8.30 5.31 -2.50
C ALA A 207 7.75 6.70 -2.83
N LEU A 208 8.05 7.24 -4.02
CA LEU A 208 7.53 8.52 -4.48
C LEU A 208 6.01 8.46 -4.67
N PHE A 209 5.50 7.39 -5.30
CA PHE A 209 4.08 7.15 -5.47
C PHE A 209 3.37 7.10 -4.11
N PHE A 210 3.93 6.37 -3.15
CA PHE A 210 3.43 6.33 -1.78
C PHE A 210 3.35 7.72 -1.14
N CYS A 211 4.40 8.54 -1.25
CA CYS A 211 4.39 9.91 -0.73
C CYS A 211 3.30 10.78 -1.38
N VAL A 212 3.17 10.72 -2.71
CA VAL A 212 2.16 11.48 -3.45
C VAL A 212 0.77 11.10 -3.01
N VAL A 213 0.43 9.81 -3.06
CA VAL A 213 -0.90 9.28 -2.70
C VAL A 213 -1.25 9.52 -1.23
N THR A 214 -0.26 9.46 -0.35
CA THR A 214 -0.41 9.67 1.10
C THR A 214 -0.70 11.14 1.43
N LEU A 215 0.06 12.06 0.84
CA LEU A 215 -0.06 13.50 1.09
C LEU A 215 -1.25 14.12 0.34
N SER A 216 -1.60 13.60 -0.83
CA SER A 216 -2.80 14.02 -1.56
C SER A 216 -4.10 13.50 -0.95
N THR A 217 -4.04 12.80 0.20
CA THR A 217 -5.17 12.18 0.91
C THR A 217 -5.94 11.14 0.10
N ILE A 218 -5.35 10.62 -1.00
CA ILE A 218 -5.97 9.55 -1.80
C ILE A 218 -5.91 8.21 -1.05
N GLY A 219 -4.76 7.90 -0.43
CA GLY A 219 -4.69 6.82 0.55
C GLY A 219 -4.78 5.38 0.02
N GLN A 220 -4.09 5.05 -1.07
CA GLN A 220 -4.06 3.67 -1.58
C GLN A 220 -3.33 2.75 -0.58
N GLY A 221 -4.05 1.76 -0.05
CA GLY A 221 -3.61 0.88 1.04
C GLY A 221 -2.46 -0.06 0.69
N ASP A 222 -2.11 -0.23 -0.57
CA ASP A 222 -1.26 -1.33 -1.02
C ASP A 222 0.21 -1.24 -0.52
N TYR A 223 0.63 -0.06 -0.07
CA TYR A 223 1.98 0.23 0.41
C TYR A 223 1.96 0.61 1.90
N LEU A 224 2.23 -0.33 2.79
CA LEU A 224 2.38 -0.06 4.22
C LEU A 224 3.83 -0.24 4.67
N LEU A 225 4.37 0.81 5.25
CA LEU A 225 5.70 0.85 5.87
C LEU A 225 5.75 -0.07 7.11
N GLY A 226 6.86 -0.78 7.28
CA GLY A 226 7.22 -1.48 8.52
C GLY A 226 6.66 -2.89 8.72
N LYS A 227 5.66 -3.35 7.95
CA LYS A 227 5.07 -4.70 8.13
C LYS A 227 5.60 -5.75 7.15
N ARG A 228 6.11 -5.33 6.00
CA ARG A 228 6.71 -6.25 5.00
C ARG A 228 8.16 -6.62 5.37
N HIS A 229 8.84 -5.75 6.12
CA HIS A 229 10.18 -5.95 6.68
C HIS A 229 10.30 -7.22 7.55
N ASN A 230 9.27 -7.55 8.34
CA ASN A 230 9.35 -8.73 9.21
C ASN A 230 9.24 -10.07 8.44
N LYS A 231 8.78 -10.03 7.18
CA LYS A 231 8.67 -11.21 6.31
C LYS A 231 9.96 -11.40 5.48
N ALA A 232 10.44 -10.35 4.81
CA ALA A 232 11.65 -10.44 3.97
C ALA A 232 12.94 -10.66 4.80
N THR A 233 13.09 -9.98 5.94
CA THR A 233 14.25 -10.18 6.83
C THR A 233 14.24 -11.61 7.40
N LYS A 234 13.06 -12.15 7.71
CA LYS A 234 12.91 -13.51 8.26
C LYS A 234 13.09 -14.59 7.19
N ASP A 235 12.56 -14.42 5.98
CA ASP A 235 12.78 -15.32 4.85
C ASP A 235 14.28 -15.40 4.50
N ARG A 236 14.99 -14.27 4.60
CA ARG A 236 16.45 -14.24 4.41
C ARG A 236 17.18 -14.99 5.52
N PHE A 237 16.87 -14.75 6.80
CA PHE A 237 17.48 -15.47 7.92
C PHE A 237 17.17 -16.98 7.91
N GLN A 238 15.97 -17.36 7.50
CA GLN A 238 15.52 -18.77 7.44
C GLN A 238 16.18 -19.51 6.27
N ASN A 239 16.44 -18.84 5.15
CA ASN A 239 17.28 -19.37 4.07
C ASN A 239 18.75 -19.56 4.47
N TRP A 240 19.31 -18.66 5.30
CA TRP A 240 20.70 -18.81 5.79
C TRP A 240 20.86 -19.97 6.80
N GLN A 241 19.81 -20.35 7.51
CA GLN A 241 19.84 -21.46 8.48
C GLN A 241 19.72 -22.86 7.82
N GLY A 242 19.38 -22.93 6.52
CA GLY A 242 19.26 -24.18 5.76
C GLY A 242 20.35 -24.42 4.70
N ALA A 243 21.27 -23.47 4.49
CA ALA A 243 22.31 -23.61 3.48
C ALA A 243 23.49 -24.47 4.00
N PRO A 244 23.84 -25.58 3.35
CA PRO A 244 25.06 -26.32 3.69
C PRO A 244 26.29 -25.43 3.47
N VAL A 245 27.05 -25.20 4.54
CA VAL A 245 28.30 -24.43 4.52
C VAL A 245 29.36 -25.26 3.80
N HIS A 246 29.41 -25.13 2.47
CA HIS A 246 30.59 -25.48 1.69
C HIS A 246 31.17 -24.21 1.06
N PRO A 247 32.48 -23.96 1.20
CA PRO A 247 33.11 -22.76 0.65
C PRO A 247 33.04 -22.77 -0.89
N PRO A 248 32.82 -21.62 -1.54
CA PRO A 248 32.58 -21.55 -2.97
C PRO A 248 33.85 -21.88 -3.76
N ARG A 249 33.77 -22.92 -4.61
CA ARG A 249 34.82 -23.23 -5.59
C ARG A 249 34.54 -22.38 -6.85
N ILE A 250 35.42 -21.42 -7.11
CA ILE A 250 35.35 -20.53 -8.28
C ILE A 250 35.47 -21.39 -9.56
N THR A 251 34.44 -21.40 -10.40
CA THR A 251 34.54 -21.82 -11.81
C THR A 251 33.82 -20.79 -12.68
N LEU A 252 34.46 -20.45 -13.79
CA LEU A 252 34.12 -19.40 -14.77
C LEU A 252 32.83 -19.76 -15.57
N PRO A 253 32.17 -18.77 -16.23
CA PRO A 253 30.83 -18.95 -16.78
C PRO A 253 30.89 -19.69 -18.12
N GLU A 254 30.05 -20.71 -18.26
CA GLU A 254 29.74 -21.32 -19.55
C GLU A 254 28.25 -21.10 -19.90
N SER A 255 28.01 -21.01 -21.19
CA SER A 255 26.86 -20.45 -21.90
C SER A 255 25.50 -21.14 -21.68
N ILE A 256 24.45 -20.37 -21.96
CA ILE A 256 23.02 -20.69 -22.01
C ILE A 256 22.69 -22.05 -22.68
N SER A 257 21.92 -22.90 -22.00
CA SER A 257 21.04 -23.93 -22.61
C SER A 257 19.90 -24.34 -21.64
N PRO A 258 18.74 -24.83 -22.15
CA PRO A 258 17.47 -24.85 -21.42
C PRO A 258 17.33 -26.00 -20.40
N PHE A 259 16.53 -25.77 -19.37
CA PHE A 259 16.15 -26.69 -18.29
C PHE A 259 15.94 -28.15 -18.74
N PRO A 260 16.60 -29.14 -18.12
CA PRO A 260 16.26 -30.56 -18.29
C PRO A 260 15.09 -30.95 -17.38
N LEU A 261 14.12 -31.67 -17.94
CA LEU A 261 13.06 -32.38 -17.22
C LEU A 261 13.67 -33.53 -16.40
N GLU A 262 13.36 -33.58 -15.09
CA GLU A 262 13.78 -34.66 -14.19
C GLU A 262 12.81 -35.85 -14.31
N PRO A 263 13.30 -37.11 -14.36
CA PRO A 263 12.44 -38.30 -14.44
C PRO A 263 11.79 -38.64 -13.08
N PRO A 264 10.65 -39.35 -13.07
CA PRO A 264 9.91 -39.64 -11.83
C PRO A 264 10.65 -40.63 -10.92
N ALA A 265 10.58 -40.38 -9.61
CA ALA A 265 11.18 -41.20 -8.55
C ALA A 265 10.50 -42.58 -8.43
N PRO A 266 11.25 -43.63 -8.00
CA PRO A 266 10.70 -44.97 -7.82
C PRO A 266 9.87 -45.14 -6.53
N LEU A 267 8.86 -46.02 -6.61
CA LEU A 267 7.91 -46.36 -5.54
C LEU A 267 8.57 -46.97 -4.29
N ILE A 268 8.21 -46.48 -3.11
CA ILE A 268 8.60 -47.02 -1.79
C ILE A 268 7.65 -48.18 -1.41
N PRO A 269 8.13 -49.34 -0.90
CA PRO A 269 7.25 -50.42 -0.46
C PRO A 269 6.50 -50.09 0.84
N GLU A 270 5.23 -50.52 0.93
CA GLU A 270 4.41 -50.42 2.14
C GLU A 270 5.04 -51.10 3.37
N ARG A 271 4.89 -50.45 4.53
CA ARG A 271 5.27 -50.98 5.84
C ARG A 271 4.06 -51.73 6.44
N PRO A 272 4.19 -52.92 7.05
CA PRO A 272 3.04 -53.65 7.57
C PRO A 272 2.46 -52.99 8.83
N ASN A 273 1.13 -53.01 8.91
CA ASN A 273 0.31 -52.54 10.02
C ASN A 273 0.38 -53.52 11.23
N PRO A 274 0.67 -53.07 12.46
CA PRO A 274 0.53 -53.91 13.65
C PRO A 274 -0.89 -53.80 14.25
N GLN A 275 -1.67 -54.87 14.16
CA GLN A 275 -2.86 -55.10 14.99
C GLN A 275 -2.45 -55.78 16.32
N GLU A 276 -2.72 -55.09 17.44
CA GLU A 276 -3.36 -55.53 18.71
C GLU A 276 -2.92 -56.83 19.46
N PRO A 277 -3.26 -57.00 20.76
CA PRO A 277 -2.27 -57.12 21.85
C PRO A 277 -2.20 -58.51 22.50
N ASP A 278 -1.08 -58.83 23.17
CA ASP A 278 -0.92 -60.04 23.99
C ASP A 278 -1.14 -59.75 25.49
N PRO A 279 -2.13 -60.39 26.15
CA PRO A 279 -2.55 -60.10 27.52
C PRO A 279 -1.76 -60.91 28.58
N GLN A 280 -0.48 -60.61 28.82
CA GLN A 280 0.25 -61.09 30.01
C GLN A 280 1.36 -60.14 30.49
N ALA A 281 0.97 -58.93 30.93
CA ALA A 281 1.84 -58.06 31.72
C ALA A 281 1.06 -57.41 32.89
N ILE A 282 0.42 -58.27 33.69
CA ILE A 282 -0.02 -57.94 35.05
C ILE A 282 0.74 -58.92 35.96
N LEU A 283 1.43 -58.39 36.98
CA LEU A 283 2.36 -59.03 37.93
C LEU A 283 3.84 -58.97 37.54
N ARG A 284 4.47 -57.79 37.69
CA ARG A 284 5.66 -57.59 38.55
C ARG A 284 5.74 -56.12 38.97
#